data_AF-A0A357JE04-F1
#
_entry.id   AF-A0A357JE04-F1
#
_cell.length_a   1.000
_cell.length_b   1.000
_cell.length_c   1.000
_cell.angle_alpha   90.00
_cell.angle_beta   90.00
_cell.angle_gamma   90.00
#
_symmetry.space_group_name_H-M   'P 1'
#
loop_
_entity.id
_entity.type
_entity.pdbx_description
1 polymer ?
#
loop_
_entity_poly.entity_id
_entity_poly.type
_entity_poly.pdbx_seq_one_letter_code
_entity_poly.pdbx_strand_id
1 'polypeptide(L)'
;MLLDFSSEIYAWIRGAMLFVAVYSLVVFFLNKKKQYLYYSFFLFCFFIYFLKTVSNEQFIPFYTYFKYSLLFLGLAGYISFSRELLETKKRIPEWDQLIVLVLKSIFIAAFIFIIIQIAFGSSYQDKLFIFLMPIVALFSILTYIVLTKIKGKHVTYFIIGSISFLILTASSYILKQ
;
A
#
# COMPACT_ATOMS: atom_id res chain seq x y z
N MET A 1 -24.87 -7.04 5.39
CA MET A 1 -23.76 -8.03 5.41
C MET A 1 -22.52 -7.50 4.71
N LEU A 2 -22.55 -7.13 3.41
CA LEU A 2 -21.37 -6.60 2.68
C LEU A 2 -20.93 -5.18 3.08
N LEU A 3 -21.79 -4.37 3.72
CA LEU A 3 -21.45 -3.01 4.17
C LEU A 3 -20.98 -2.94 5.63
N ASP A 4 -21.00 -4.07 6.34
CA ASP A 4 -20.56 -4.15 7.72
C ASP A 4 -19.12 -4.65 7.77
N PHE A 5 -18.18 -3.75 8.07
CA PHE A 5 -16.74 -4.05 8.17
C PHE A 5 -16.40 -4.98 9.36
N SER A 6 -17.34 -5.21 10.26
CA SER A 6 -17.25 -6.20 11.34
C SER A 6 -17.78 -7.58 10.95
N SER A 7 -18.44 -7.70 9.78
CA SER A 7 -18.96 -8.97 9.31
C SER A 7 -17.88 -10.03 9.10
N GLU A 8 -18.30 -11.28 9.17
CA GLU A 8 -17.44 -12.45 9.05
C GLU A 8 -16.61 -12.41 7.76
N ILE A 9 -17.19 -11.99 6.63
CA ILE A 9 -16.48 -11.90 5.34
C ILE A 9 -15.21 -11.03 5.45
N TYR A 10 -15.28 -9.89 6.13
CA TYR A 10 -14.10 -9.05 6.34
C TYR A 10 -13.11 -9.65 7.33
N ALA A 11 -13.57 -10.47 8.30
CA ALA A 11 -12.69 -11.22 9.17
C ALA A 11 -11.89 -12.28 8.38
N TRP A 12 -12.54 -12.99 7.46
CA TRP A 12 -11.90 -13.92 6.54
C TRP A 12 -10.87 -13.22 5.64
N ILE A 13 -11.19 -12.04 5.09
CA ILE A 13 -10.25 -11.25 4.27
C ILE A 13 -9.02 -10.85 5.10
N ARG A 14 -9.22 -10.31 6.32
CA ARG A 14 -8.11 -9.94 7.22
C ARG A 14 -7.24 -11.15 7.56
N GLY A 15 -7.86 -12.29 7.89
CA GLY A 15 -7.16 -13.54 8.17
C GLY A 15 -6.36 -14.05 6.97
N ALA A 16 -6.95 -14.03 5.77
CA ALA A 16 -6.26 -14.41 4.54
C ALA A 16 -5.07 -13.49 4.24
N MET A 17 -5.21 -12.17 4.45
CA MET A 17 -4.10 -11.23 4.28
C MET A 17 -2.94 -11.53 5.24
N LEU A 18 -3.23 -11.78 6.52
CA LEU A 18 -2.19 -12.15 7.49
C LEU A 18 -1.53 -13.48 7.12
N PHE A 19 -2.33 -14.49 6.75
CA PHE A 19 -1.81 -15.78 6.34
C PHE A 19 -0.87 -15.67 5.14
N VAL A 20 -1.25 -14.93 4.09
CA VAL A 20 -0.41 -14.71 2.92
C VAL A 20 0.84 -13.88 3.27
N ALA A 21 0.74 -12.91 4.19
CA ALA A 21 1.89 -12.15 4.67
C ALA A 21 2.91 -13.08 5.37
N VAL A 22 2.46 -13.93 6.28
CA VAL A 22 3.30 -14.90 7.00
C VAL A 22 3.88 -15.94 6.04
N TYR A 23 3.06 -16.50 5.16
CA TYR A 23 3.50 -17.47 4.16
C TYR A 23 4.61 -16.88 3.27
N SER A 24 4.41 -15.66 2.78
CA SER A 24 5.41 -14.96 1.96
C SER A 24 6.70 -14.68 2.75
N LEU A 25 6.60 -14.42 4.05
CA LEU A 25 7.77 -14.25 4.91
C LEU A 25 8.55 -15.56 5.10
N VAL A 26 7.87 -16.68 5.30
CA VAL A 26 8.51 -18.01 5.37
C VAL A 26 9.22 -18.33 4.06
N VAL A 27 8.55 -18.10 2.92
CA VAL A 27 9.13 -18.29 1.59
C VAL A 27 10.35 -17.37 1.37
N PHE A 28 10.34 -16.15 1.93
CA PHE A 28 11.51 -15.29 1.92
C PHE A 28 12.70 -15.93 2.68
N PHE A 29 12.50 -16.48 3.87
CA PHE A 29 13.59 -17.12 4.61
C PHE A 29 14.17 -18.35 3.88
N LEU A 30 13.32 -19.10 3.16
CA LEU A 30 13.74 -20.25 2.38
C LEU A 30 14.49 -19.86 1.08
N ASN A 31 13.92 -18.94 0.30
CA ASN A 31 14.42 -18.61 -1.05
C ASN A 31 15.36 -17.39 -1.08
N LYS A 32 15.40 -16.58 -0.01
CA LYS A 32 16.15 -15.32 0.12
C LYS A 32 15.88 -14.26 -0.98
N LYS A 33 14.78 -14.41 -1.74
CA LYS A 33 14.39 -13.45 -2.79
C LYS A 33 13.62 -12.27 -2.18
N LYS A 34 14.15 -11.06 -2.36
CA LYS A 34 13.61 -9.81 -1.77
C LYS A 34 12.15 -9.52 -2.11
N GLN A 35 11.67 -9.97 -3.28
CA GLN A 35 10.27 -9.83 -3.68
C GLN A 35 9.28 -10.33 -2.60
N TYR A 36 9.58 -11.46 -1.95
CA TYR A 36 8.69 -12.05 -0.96
C TYR A 36 8.68 -11.28 0.35
N LEU A 37 9.82 -10.69 0.73
CA LEU A 37 9.92 -9.80 1.89
C LEU A 37 9.07 -8.54 1.69
N TYR A 38 9.21 -7.88 0.54
CA TYR A 38 8.45 -6.67 0.25
C TYR A 38 6.95 -6.93 0.15
N TYR A 39 6.56 -8.06 -0.44
CA TYR A 39 5.16 -8.46 -0.52
C TYR A 39 4.57 -8.77 0.86
N SER A 40 5.31 -9.50 1.70
CA SER A 40 4.93 -9.76 3.10
C SER A 40 4.75 -8.47 3.89
N PHE A 41 5.72 -7.55 3.79
CA PHE A 41 5.68 -6.26 4.47
C PHE A 41 4.47 -5.42 4.03
N PHE A 42 4.23 -5.34 2.72
CA PHE A 42 3.03 -4.68 2.17
C PHE A 42 1.74 -5.23 2.78
N LEU A 43 1.54 -6.55 2.74
CA LEU A 43 0.34 -7.18 3.25
C LEU A 43 0.18 -6.98 4.76
N PHE A 44 1.28 -7.03 5.51
CA PHE A 44 1.27 -6.83 6.95
C PHE A 44 0.88 -5.40 7.34
N CYS A 45 1.41 -4.38 6.65
CA CYS A 45 1.00 -2.99 6.88
C CYS A 45 -0.50 -2.78 6.62
N PHE A 46 -1.01 -3.34 5.51
CA PHE A 46 -2.43 -3.26 5.20
C PHE A 46 -3.30 -4.05 6.18
N PHE A 47 -2.82 -5.22 6.65
CA PHE A 47 -3.50 -5.98 7.69
C PHE A 47 -3.67 -5.17 8.97
N ILE A 48 -2.59 -4.55 9.48
CA ILE A 48 -2.66 -3.69 10.68
C ILE A 48 -3.63 -2.54 10.43
N TYR A 49 -3.56 -1.90 9.26
CA TYR A 49 -4.45 -0.80 8.90
C TYR A 49 -5.94 -1.20 8.96
N PHE A 50 -6.31 -2.35 8.37
CA PHE A 50 -7.69 -2.84 8.39
C PHE A 50 -8.12 -3.40 9.74
N LEU A 51 -7.19 -3.75 10.62
CA LEU A 51 -7.50 -4.24 11.96
C LEU A 51 -8.13 -3.15 12.85
N LYS A 52 -8.01 -1.87 12.48
CA LYS A 52 -8.65 -0.72 13.16
C LYS A 52 -10.15 -0.93 13.39
N THR A 53 -10.87 -1.54 12.44
CA THR A 53 -12.34 -1.64 12.52
C THR A 53 -12.83 -2.64 13.56
N VAL A 54 -11.95 -3.52 14.05
CA VAL A 54 -12.25 -4.59 15.01
C VAL A 54 -11.35 -4.52 16.25
N SER A 55 -10.49 -3.51 16.36
CA SER A 55 -9.60 -3.32 17.50
C SER A 55 -10.35 -2.73 18.69
N ASN A 56 -9.97 -3.14 19.89
CA ASN A 56 -10.47 -2.58 21.15
C ASN A 56 -10.15 -1.07 21.27
N GLU A 57 -10.93 -0.34 22.06
CA GLU A 57 -10.81 1.12 22.28
C GLU A 57 -9.42 1.55 22.75
N GLN A 58 -8.71 0.66 23.46
CA GLN A 58 -7.32 0.87 23.89
C GLN A 58 -6.35 1.13 22.73
N PHE A 59 -6.66 0.66 21.51
CA PHE A 59 -5.83 0.86 20.32
C PHE A 59 -6.24 2.09 19.49
N ILE A 60 -7.31 2.80 19.86
CA ILE A 60 -7.72 4.04 19.18
C ILE A 60 -6.59 5.08 19.12
N PRO A 61 -5.81 5.33 20.19
CA PRO A 61 -4.68 6.25 20.14
C PRO A 61 -3.65 5.80 19.09
N PHE A 62 -3.26 4.52 19.09
CA PHE A 62 -2.31 3.98 18.10
C PHE A 62 -2.77 4.27 16.67
N TYR A 63 -4.03 3.95 16.34
CA TYR A 63 -4.55 4.22 15.00
C TYR A 63 -4.68 5.70 14.68
N THR A 64 -4.91 6.55 15.68
CA THR A 64 -4.94 7.99 15.48
C THR A 64 -3.58 8.54 15.05
N TYR A 65 -2.47 8.00 15.59
CA TYR A 65 -1.12 8.42 15.20
C TYR A 65 -0.59 7.75 13.94
N PHE A 66 -0.81 6.44 13.78
CA PHE A 66 -0.09 5.64 12.79
C PHE A 66 -0.91 5.28 11.54
N LYS A 67 -2.21 5.62 11.46
CA LYS A 67 -3.09 5.26 10.31
C LYS A 67 -2.44 5.56 8.96
N TYR A 68 -1.98 6.79 8.74
CA TYR A 68 -1.40 7.18 7.47
C TYR A 68 0.03 6.68 7.27
N SER A 69 0.81 6.58 8.34
CA SER A 69 2.14 5.99 8.29
C SER A 69 2.09 4.53 7.83
N LEU A 70 1.13 3.76 8.33
CA LEU A 70 0.89 2.37 7.90
C LEU A 70 0.52 2.29 6.41
N LEU A 71 -0.31 3.20 5.91
CA LEU A 71 -0.65 3.28 4.49
C LEU A 71 0.57 3.62 3.63
N PHE A 72 1.37 4.62 4.02
CA PHE A 72 2.58 4.99 3.28
C PHE A 72 3.64 3.89 3.30
N LEU A 73 3.83 3.21 4.43
CA LEU A 73 4.74 2.07 4.52
C LEU A 73 4.24 0.90 3.66
N GLY A 74 2.93 0.62 3.68
CA GLY A 74 2.32 -0.37 2.80
C GLY A 74 2.56 -0.01 1.32
N LEU A 75 2.31 1.24 0.94
CA LEU A 75 2.57 1.73 -0.42
C LEU A 75 4.05 1.59 -0.82
N ALA A 76 4.98 1.94 0.08
CA ALA A 76 6.41 1.75 -0.14
C ALA A 76 6.78 0.27 -0.33
N GLY A 77 6.17 -0.62 0.46
CA GLY A 77 6.29 -2.07 0.30
C GLY A 77 5.79 -2.56 -1.06
N TYR A 78 4.62 -2.09 -1.48
CA TYR A 78 4.03 -2.42 -2.78
C TYR A 78 4.89 -1.94 -3.96
N ILE A 79 5.41 -0.72 -3.90
CA ILE A 79 6.33 -0.18 -4.90
C ILE A 79 7.64 -0.99 -4.92
N SER A 80 8.19 -1.34 -3.75
CA SER A 80 9.40 -2.17 -3.68
C SER A 80 9.18 -3.57 -4.27
N PHE A 81 8.01 -4.16 -3.98
CA PHE A 81 7.59 -5.44 -4.54
C PHE A 81 7.48 -5.38 -6.06
N SER A 82 6.79 -4.37 -6.61
CA SER A 82 6.59 -4.25 -8.06
C SER A 82 7.90 -4.06 -8.81
N ARG A 83 8.84 -3.29 -8.24
CA ARG A 83 10.18 -3.10 -8.82
C ARG A 83 10.98 -4.39 -8.92
N GLU A 84 10.99 -5.20 -7.87
CA GLU A 84 11.68 -6.50 -7.87
C GLU A 84 10.97 -7.50 -8.77
N LEU A 85 9.63 -7.58 -8.73
CA LEU A 85 8.84 -8.51 -9.54
C LEU A 85 9.02 -8.27 -11.04
N LEU A 86 9.02 -7.00 -11.46
CA LEU A 86 9.11 -6.61 -12.87
C LEU A 86 10.54 -6.29 -13.33
N GLU A 87 11.51 -6.40 -12.42
CA GLU A 87 12.91 -6.06 -12.63
C GLU A 87 13.10 -4.66 -13.25
N THR A 88 12.39 -3.66 -12.74
CA THR A 88 12.31 -2.31 -13.32
C THR A 88 13.68 -1.67 -13.50
N LYS A 89 14.61 -1.91 -12.58
CA LYS A 89 16.01 -1.45 -12.66
C LYS A 89 16.72 -1.89 -13.94
N LYS A 90 16.44 -3.11 -14.44
CA LYS A 90 17.06 -3.63 -15.67
C LYS A 90 16.29 -3.21 -16.92
N ARG A 91 14.95 -3.21 -16.83
CA ARG A 91 14.08 -3.08 -18.01
C ARG A 91 13.69 -1.64 -18.34
N ILE A 92 13.60 -0.77 -17.34
CA ILE A 92 13.22 0.64 -17.46
C ILE A 92 14.05 1.53 -16.48
N PRO A 93 15.39 1.56 -16.62
CA PRO A 93 16.29 2.18 -15.63
C PRO A 93 16.02 3.67 -15.38
N GLU A 94 15.67 4.44 -16.41
CA GLU A 94 15.35 5.87 -16.29
C GLU A 94 14.13 6.10 -15.40
N TRP A 95 13.07 5.31 -15.60
CA TRP A 95 11.87 5.39 -14.77
C TRP A 95 12.12 4.83 -13.37
N ASP A 96 12.96 3.79 -13.24
CA ASP A 96 13.33 3.21 -11.93
C ASP A 96 13.96 4.25 -10.99
N GLN A 97 14.75 5.20 -11.50
CA GLN A 97 15.30 6.28 -10.69
C GLN A 97 14.20 7.18 -10.10
N LEU A 98 13.17 7.51 -10.89
CA LEU A 98 12.00 8.25 -10.41
C LEU A 98 11.22 7.44 -9.37
N ILE A 99 11.03 6.13 -9.60
CA ILE A 99 10.36 5.27 -8.62
C ILE A 99 11.16 5.23 -7.30
N VAL A 100 12.49 5.16 -7.35
CA VAL A 100 13.34 5.20 -6.15
C VAL A 100 13.19 6.52 -5.41
N LEU A 101 13.17 7.64 -6.13
CA LEU A 101 12.94 8.95 -5.53
C LEU A 101 11.59 8.99 -4.81
N VAL A 102 10.52 8.57 -5.49
CA VAL A 102 9.17 8.53 -4.94
C VAL A 102 9.08 7.59 -3.72
N LEU A 103 9.71 6.43 -3.78
CA LEU A 103 9.76 5.49 -2.66
C LEU A 103 10.42 6.12 -1.43
N LYS A 104 11.56 6.82 -1.61
CA LYS A 104 12.22 7.54 -0.51
C LYS A 104 11.31 8.64 0.05
N SER A 105 10.65 9.41 -0.81
CA SER A 105 9.72 10.46 -0.40
C SER A 105 8.52 9.90 0.38
N ILE A 106 7.94 8.78 -0.05
CA ILE A 106 6.84 8.09 0.65
C ILE A 106 7.31 7.58 2.01
N PHE A 107 8.52 7.01 2.08
CA PHE A 107 9.08 6.54 3.33
C PHE A 107 9.30 7.69 4.33
N ILE A 108 9.84 8.82 3.86
CA ILE A 108 9.98 10.03 4.67
C ILE A 108 8.60 10.57 5.10
N ALA A 109 7.63 10.59 4.18
CA ALA A 109 6.28 11.02 4.46
C ALA A 109 5.62 10.19 5.58
N ALA A 110 5.90 8.88 5.65
CA ALA A 110 5.38 8.03 6.72
C ALA A 110 5.75 8.54 8.12
N PHE A 111 6.96 9.08 8.31
CA PHE A 111 7.39 9.66 9.58
C PHE A 111 6.88 11.09 9.78
N ILE A 112 6.91 11.91 8.72
CA ILE A 112 6.39 13.29 8.77
C ILE A 112 4.93 13.30 9.19
N PHE A 113 4.13 12.34 8.73
CA PHE A 113 2.72 12.25 9.11
C PHE A 113 2.49 11.99 10.61
N ILE A 114 3.42 11.32 11.30
CA ILE A 114 3.37 11.17 12.76
C ILE A 114 3.65 12.52 13.42
N ILE A 115 4.66 13.25 12.92
CA ILE A 115 5.02 14.59 13.43
C ILE A 115 3.85 15.57 13.23
N ILE A 116 3.19 15.54 12.06
CA ILE A 116 2.01 16.37 11.78
C ILE A 116 0.90 16.07 12.77
N GLN A 117 0.67 14.79 13.09
CA GLN A 117 -0.35 14.43 14.07
C GLN A 117 -0.05 15.01 15.45
N ILE A 118 1.21 14.97 15.88
CA ILE A 118 1.63 15.49 17.19
C ILE A 118 1.55 17.03 17.23
N ALA A 119 1.95 17.71 16.15
CA ALA A 119 2.05 19.17 16.12
C ALA A 119 0.74 19.88 15.75
N PHE A 120 -0.07 19.31 14.84
CA PHE A 120 -1.24 19.96 14.26
C PHE A 120 -2.55 19.17 14.44
N GLY A 121 -2.48 17.90 14.87
CA GLY A 121 -3.64 17.05 15.08
C GLY A 121 -4.24 16.42 13.82
N SER A 122 -5.29 15.61 14.02
CA SER A 122 -5.86 14.72 12.99
C SER A 122 -6.53 15.45 11.84
N SER A 123 -7.17 16.59 12.08
CA SER A 123 -7.86 17.34 11.03
C SER A 123 -6.89 17.80 9.93
N TYR A 124 -5.70 18.29 10.31
CA TYR A 124 -4.67 18.70 9.34
C TYR A 124 -4.06 17.50 8.63
N GLN A 125 -3.82 16.41 9.37
CA GLN A 125 -3.30 15.17 8.81
C GLN A 125 -4.23 14.59 7.74
N ASP A 126 -5.54 14.55 8.00
CA ASP A 126 -6.56 14.05 7.08
C ASP A 126 -6.64 14.93 5.81
N LYS A 127 -6.65 16.27 5.95
CA LYS A 127 -6.69 17.20 4.81
C LYS A 127 -5.46 17.06 3.91
N LEU A 128 -4.27 16.95 4.51
CA LEU A 128 -3.02 16.80 3.76
C LEU A 128 -2.98 15.46 3.02
N PHE A 129 -3.50 14.39 3.63
CA PHE A 129 -3.64 13.11 2.95
C PHE A 129 -4.58 13.17 1.73
N ILE A 130 -5.75 13.80 1.88
CA ILE A 130 -6.72 13.97 0.79
C ILE A 130 -6.09 14.74 -0.37
N PHE A 131 -5.29 15.76 -0.06
CA PHE A 131 -4.54 16.52 -1.07
C PHE A 131 -3.49 15.68 -1.81
N LEU A 132 -2.79 14.77 -1.11
CA LEU A 132 -1.75 13.92 -1.72
C LEU A 132 -2.29 12.75 -2.55
N MET A 133 -3.46 12.19 -2.19
CA MET A 133 -4.05 11.05 -2.90
C MET A 133 -4.11 11.20 -4.43
N PRO A 134 -4.64 12.30 -5.01
CA PRO A 134 -4.71 12.44 -6.46
C PRO A 134 -3.34 12.49 -7.12
N ILE A 135 -2.33 13.08 -6.46
CA ILE A 135 -0.94 13.12 -6.97
C ILE A 135 -0.37 11.70 -7.04
N VAL A 136 -0.59 10.89 -5.99
CA VAL A 136 -0.17 9.49 -5.94
C VAL A 136 -0.89 8.66 -7.01
N ALA A 137 -2.20 8.88 -7.19
CA ALA A 137 -2.99 8.18 -8.20
C ALA A 137 -2.50 8.48 -9.63
N LEU A 138 -2.26 9.76 -9.96
CA LEU A 138 -1.72 10.17 -11.26
C LEU A 138 -0.35 9.55 -11.52
N PHE A 139 0.56 9.59 -10.53
CA PHE A 139 1.88 8.97 -10.66
C PHE A 139 1.79 7.45 -10.84
N SER A 140 0.83 6.80 -10.17
CA SER A 140 0.60 5.36 -10.32
C SER A 140 0.12 5.01 -11.73
N ILE A 141 -0.82 5.78 -12.29
CA ILE A 141 -1.31 5.59 -13.67
C ILE A 141 -0.16 5.76 -14.67
N LEU A 142 0.63 6.83 -14.54
CA LEU A 142 1.81 7.06 -15.39
C LEU A 142 2.78 5.88 -15.31
N THR A 143 3.04 5.38 -14.09
CA THR A 143 3.91 4.22 -13.90
C THR A 143 3.35 2.98 -14.58
N TYR A 144 2.04 2.71 -14.50
CA TYR A 144 1.43 1.56 -15.17
C TYR A 144 1.52 1.66 -16.70
N ILE A 145 1.36 2.87 -17.27
CA ILE A 145 1.60 3.10 -18.70
C ILE A 145 3.05 2.78 -19.06
N VAL A 146 4.03 3.22 -18.27
CA VAL A 146 5.46 2.92 -18.54
C VAL A 146 5.76 1.44 -18.39
N LEU A 147 5.14 0.74 -17.43
CA LEU A 147 5.32 -0.70 -17.23
C LEU A 147 4.84 -1.53 -18.44
N THR A 148 3.92 -1.03 -19.29
CA THR A 148 3.52 -1.71 -20.52
C THR A 148 4.67 -1.94 -21.51
N LYS A 149 5.77 -1.15 -21.40
CA LYS A 149 6.99 -1.34 -22.19
C LYS A 149 7.69 -2.67 -21.86
N ILE A 150 7.42 -3.25 -20.69
CA ILE A 150 8.00 -4.52 -20.26
C ILE A 150 7.19 -5.68 -20.84
N LYS A 151 7.83 -6.50 -21.70
CA LYS A 151 7.19 -7.69 -22.28
C LYS A 151 7.01 -8.81 -21.25
N GLY A 152 5.79 -9.35 -21.17
CA GLY A 152 5.49 -10.57 -20.41
C GLY A 152 4.06 -10.62 -19.87
N LYS A 153 3.41 -11.79 -19.91
CA LYS A 153 2.03 -11.97 -19.40
C LYS A 153 1.88 -11.58 -17.92
N HIS A 154 2.91 -11.84 -17.11
CA HIS A 154 2.95 -11.46 -15.69
C HIS A 154 2.83 -9.94 -15.48
N VAL A 155 3.41 -9.13 -16.38
CA VAL A 155 3.31 -7.67 -16.34
C VAL A 155 1.88 -7.22 -16.63
N THR A 156 1.25 -7.81 -17.65
CA THR A 156 -0.13 -7.50 -18.00
C THR A 156 -1.08 -7.83 -16.84
N TYR A 157 -0.96 -9.00 -16.22
CA TYR A 157 -1.78 -9.35 -15.05
C TYR A 157 -1.53 -8.44 -13.86
N PHE A 158 -0.27 -8.04 -13.63
CA PHE A 158 0.06 -7.07 -12.60
C PHE A 158 -0.63 -5.72 -12.85
N ILE A 159 -0.54 -5.19 -14.07
CA ILE A 159 -1.17 -3.92 -14.44
C ILE A 159 -2.69 -3.99 -14.30
N ILE A 160 -3.32 -5.06 -14.80
CA ILE A 160 -4.78 -5.26 -14.70
C ILE A 160 -5.20 -5.24 -13.22
N GLY A 161 -4.58 -6.07 -12.37
CA GLY A 161 -4.93 -6.12 -10.94
C GLY A 161 -4.74 -4.78 -10.24
N SER A 162 -3.70 -4.03 -10.62
CA SER A 162 -3.37 -2.74 -10.01
C SER A 162 -4.30 -1.61 -10.45
N ILE A 163 -4.74 -1.62 -11.71
CA ILE A 163 -5.76 -0.70 -12.23
C ILE A 163 -7.12 -1.02 -11.61
N SER A 164 -7.50 -2.30 -11.55
CA SER A 164 -8.74 -2.72 -10.89
C SER A 164 -8.79 -2.24 -9.43
N PHE A 165 -7.68 -2.37 -8.70
CA PHE A 165 -7.58 -1.87 -7.33
C PHE A 165 -7.76 -0.34 -7.24
N LEU A 166 -7.11 0.43 -8.13
CA LEU A 166 -7.28 1.89 -8.17
C LEU A 166 -8.72 2.31 -8.44
N ILE A 167 -9.37 1.67 -9.42
CA ILE A 167 -10.77 1.96 -9.77
C ILE A 167 -11.68 1.67 -8.57
N LEU A 168 -11.56 0.49 -7.96
CA LEU A 168 -12.37 0.12 -6.79
C LEU A 168 -12.15 1.07 -5.61
N THR A 169 -10.90 1.50 -5.38
CA THR A 169 -10.57 2.46 -4.33
C THR A 169 -11.20 3.83 -4.61
N ALA A 170 -11.11 4.32 -5.85
CA ALA A 170 -11.72 5.59 -6.25
C ALA A 170 -13.25 5.54 -6.12
N SER A 171 -13.89 4.47 -6.60
CA SER A 171 -15.33 4.27 -6.44
C SER A 171 -15.73 4.22 -4.96
N SER A 172 -14.98 3.51 -4.12
CA SER A 172 -15.25 3.44 -2.68
C SER A 172 -15.12 4.81 -2.00
N TYR A 173 -14.23 5.67 -2.47
CA TYR A 173 -14.08 7.02 -1.93
C TYR A 173 -15.27 7.91 -2.32
N ILE A 174 -15.67 7.87 -3.60
CA ILE A 174 -16.82 8.65 -4.11
C ILE A 174 -18.12 8.23 -3.40
N LEU A 175 -18.33 6.93 -3.16
CA LEU A 175 -19.53 6.40 -2.50
C LEU A 175 -19.60 6.72 -0.99
N LYS A 176 -18.51 7.18 -0.38
CA LYS A 176 -18.43 7.50 1.06
C LYS A 176 -18.67 8.99 1.34
N GLN A 177 -18.59 9.85 0.31
CA GLN A 177 -19.04 11.24 0.37
C GLN A 177 -20.57 11.30 0.20
#